data_AF-A0A1J0A9R6-F1
#
_entry.id   AF-A0A1J0A9R6-F1
#
_cell.length_a   1.000
_cell.length_b   1.000
_cell.length_c   1.000
_cell.angle_alpha   90.00
_cell.angle_beta   90.00
_cell.angle_gamma   90.00
#
_symmetry.space_group_name_H-M   'P 1'
#
loop_
_entity.id
_entity.type
_entity.pdbx_description
1 polymer ?
#
loop_
_entity_poly.entity_id
_entity_poly.type
_entity_poly.pdbx_seq_one_letter_code
_entity_poly.pdbx_strand_id
1 'polypeptide(L)'
;MILDRANLDNLGTDGLIQIRVAPGIANEGYVFLDRVRNYEQLVNALAPGSELYLINKTDSGVEKVNQVIAKNGAVQRIDIVGDGNAGQIWFGRDFITLDTLPQYEAQIAQWGQGLTGNREIYLYACNLAASIAGIELVGEIGRLTNSTVAASTDITGSSQYGGNWQFEYSTGNVAGQIVFDAQAVQNADVKLATFTVTNTSDAGTGSLRQAVNDANGLVGADNIAFAPGTNGTPIILTTGGLLVNDAAGLTINGNGQTNTIIDGNNASGVFAITAGNISFDGVTIRNGNIPGNGGGILSSGNVTLTNSTVSNNTAVNFGGGIFANGTL
;
A
#
# COMPACT_ATOMS: atom_id res chain seq x y z
N MET A 1 -27.48 -13.15 -6.92
CA MET A 1 -27.07 -13.36 -5.52
C MET A 1 -26.32 -12.12 -5.09
N ILE A 2 -26.99 -11.25 -4.35
CA ILE A 2 -26.39 -10.04 -3.76
C ILE A 2 -25.53 -10.56 -2.61
N LEU A 3 -24.21 -10.49 -2.74
CA LEU A 3 -23.37 -10.73 -1.58
C LEU A 3 -23.63 -9.59 -0.61
N ASP A 4 -24.04 -9.97 0.60
CA ASP A 4 -24.26 -9.09 1.73
C ASP A 4 -23.00 -8.26 1.96
N ARG A 5 -23.18 -6.93 2.00
CA ARG A 5 -22.13 -5.96 2.33
C ARG A 5 -21.49 -6.21 3.71
N ALA A 6 -22.04 -7.13 4.50
CA ALA A 6 -21.61 -7.46 5.86
C ALA A 6 -20.48 -8.51 5.98
N ASN A 7 -19.93 -9.08 4.90
CA ASN A 7 -18.93 -10.16 5.02
C ASN A 7 -17.71 -10.01 4.08
N LEU A 8 -16.96 -8.92 4.26
CA LEU A 8 -15.68 -8.63 3.58
C LEU A 8 -14.55 -9.61 3.92
N ASP A 9 -14.77 -10.49 4.90
CA ASP A 9 -13.82 -11.51 5.36
C ASP A 9 -14.11 -12.92 4.80
N ASN A 10 -15.20 -13.11 4.06
CA ASN A 10 -15.50 -14.42 3.46
C ASN A 10 -14.70 -14.66 2.19
N LEU A 11 -13.61 -15.41 2.32
CA LEU A 11 -12.93 -16.05 1.20
C LEU A 11 -13.88 -17.02 0.50
N GLY A 12 -14.01 -16.91 -0.81
CA GLY A 12 -14.53 -18.00 -1.64
C GLY A 12 -13.69 -19.26 -1.45
N THR A 13 -14.23 -20.43 -1.77
CA THR A 13 -13.52 -21.72 -1.67
C THR A 13 -12.26 -21.81 -2.54
N ASP A 14 -12.06 -20.84 -3.43
CA ASP A 14 -10.93 -20.64 -4.31
C ASP A 14 -9.91 -19.61 -3.80
N GLY A 15 -10.10 -19.08 -2.58
CA GLY A 15 -9.26 -18.04 -2.01
C GLY A 15 -9.40 -16.68 -2.69
N LEU A 16 -10.51 -16.42 -3.39
CA LEU A 16 -10.85 -15.10 -3.93
C LEU A 16 -11.95 -14.47 -3.07
N ILE A 17 -11.83 -13.20 -2.75
CA ILE A 17 -12.92 -12.42 -2.14
C ILE A 17 -13.57 -11.63 -3.28
N GLN A 18 -14.65 -12.18 -3.83
CA GLN A 18 -15.38 -11.57 -4.94
C GLN A 18 -16.56 -10.74 -4.41
N ILE A 19 -16.67 -9.50 -4.87
CA ILE A 19 -17.79 -8.60 -4.59
C ILE A 19 -18.46 -8.22 -5.91
N ARG A 20 -19.78 -8.44 -6.01
CA ARG A 20 -20.58 -8.04 -7.16
C ARG A 20 -21.52 -6.91 -6.77
N VAL A 21 -21.39 -5.76 -7.44
CA VAL A 21 -22.22 -4.57 -7.16
C VAL A 21 -23.39 -4.50 -8.13
N ALA A 22 -24.54 -5.04 -7.71
CA ALA A 22 -25.82 -5.04 -8.43
C ALA A 22 -25.77 -5.60 -9.88
N PRO A 23 -26.90 -6.00 -10.49
CA PRO A 23 -26.89 -6.38 -11.90
C PRO A 23 -26.69 -5.13 -12.79
N GLY A 24 -25.60 -5.09 -13.55
CA GLY A 24 -25.36 -4.14 -14.63
C GLY A 24 -25.45 -4.80 -16.01
N ILE A 25 -25.15 -4.04 -17.07
CA ILE A 25 -24.93 -4.58 -18.43
C ILE A 25 -23.70 -5.52 -18.39
N ALA A 26 -23.52 -6.36 -19.42
CA ALA A 26 -22.47 -7.37 -19.52
C ALA A 26 -21.11 -6.91 -18.95
N ASN A 27 -20.42 -7.82 -18.24
CA ASN A 27 -19.17 -7.50 -17.56
C ASN A 27 -18.09 -7.08 -18.59
N GLU A 28 -17.71 -5.80 -18.57
CA GLU A 28 -16.68 -5.23 -19.46
C GLU A 28 -15.27 -5.30 -18.86
N GLY A 29 -15.13 -5.56 -17.55
CA GLY A 29 -13.83 -5.56 -16.87
C GLY A 29 -13.81 -6.08 -15.44
N TYR A 30 -12.62 -6.46 -14.97
CA TYR A 30 -12.39 -6.88 -13.58
C TYR A 30 -11.69 -5.78 -12.79
N VAL A 31 -12.16 -5.54 -11.57
CA VAL A 31 -11.52 -4.63 -10.60
C VAL A 31 -10.76 -5.46 -9.58
N PHE A 32 -9.49 -5.14 -9.37
CA PHE A 32 -8.66 -5.71 -8.33
C PHE A 32 -8.29 -4.60 -7.35
N LEU A 33 -8.74 -4.74 -6.11
CA LEU A 33 -8.54 -3.74 -5.06
C LEU A 33 -7.68 -4.31 -3.95
N ASP A 34 -6.51 -3.72 -3.77
CA ASP A 34 -5.66 -3.99 -2.62
C ASP A 34 -6.29 -3.47 -1.32
N ARG A 35 -5.85 -3.99 -0.18
CA ARG A 35 -6.22 -3.52 1.16
C ARG A 35 -5.49 -2.23 1.53
N VAL A 36 -5.69 -1.22 0.69
CA VAL A 36 -5.31 0.18 0.95
C VAL A 36 -6.08 0.71 2.17
N ARG A 37 -5.64 1.83 2.73
CA ARG A 37 -6.35 2.44 3.87
C ARG A 37 -7.80 2.77 3.48
N ASN A 38 -8.75 2.40 4.34
CA ASN A 38 -10.18 2.65 4.16
C ASN A 38 -10.74 2.08 2.84
N TYR A 39 -10.19 0.95 2.35
CA TYR A 39 -10.62 0.30 1.10
C TYR A 39 -12.12 -0.01 1.08
N GLU A 40 -12.78 -0.18 2.23
CA GLU A 40 -14.22 -0.39 2.35
C GLU A 40 -15.03 0.76 1.74
N GLN A 41 -14.51 2.00 1.81
CA GLN A 41 -15.14 3.15 1.18
C GLN A 41 -15.07 3.06 -0.36
N LEU A 42 -13.99 2.49 -0.91
CA LEU A 42 -13.88 2.23 -2.35
C LEU A 42 -14.80 1.10 -2.80
N VAL A 43 -14.94 0.05 -2.00
CA VAL A 43 -15.92 -1.01 -2.24
C VAL A 43 -17.33 -0.42 -2.33
N ASN A 44 -17.67 0.50 -1.43
CA ASN A 44 -18.97 1.18 -1.42
C ASN A 44 -19.14 2.20 -2.56
N ALA A 45 -18.04 2.72 -3.09
CA ALA A 45 -18.04 3.69 -4.19
C ALA A 45 -17.99 3.05 -5.58
N LEU A 46 -17.93 1.72 -5.71
CA LEU A 46 -17.92 1.06 -7.01
C LEU A 46 -19.16 1.39 -7.85
N ALA A 47 -18.95 1.62 -9.15
CA ALA A 47 -20.03 1.77 -10.10
C ALA A 47 -20.88 0.48 -10.21
N PRO A 48 -22.20 0.59 -10.47
CA PRO A 48 -23.04 -0.58 -10.69
C PRO A 48 -22.56 -1.44 -11.87
N GLY A 49 -22.64 -2.76 -11.73
CA GLY A 49 -22.19 -3.72 -12.73
C GLY A 49 -20.72 -4.13 -12.62
N SER A 50 -19.93 -3.46 -11.77
CA SER A 50 -18.54 -3.80 -11.51
C SER A 50 -18.38 -5.15 -10.79
N GLU A 51 -17.39 -5.92 -11.22
CA GLU A 51 -16.97 -7.16 -10.59
C GLU A 51 -15.60 -6.97 -9.92
N LEU A 52 -15.61 -6.91 -8.59
CA LEU A 52 -14.42 -6.61 -7.79
C LEU A 52 -13.86 -7.85 -7.08
N TYR A 53 -12.54 -7.89 -7.01
CA TYR A 53 -11.72 -8.87 -6.31
C TYR A 53 -10.83 -8.15 -5.30
N LEU A 54 -11.04 -8.41 -4.01
CA LEU A 54 -10.13 -7.91 -2.98
C LEU A 54 -8.86 -8.74 -2.93
N ILE A 55 -7.71 -8.06 -2.86
CA ILE A 55 -6.39 -8.66 -2.75
C ILE A 55 -5.89 -8.48 -1.31
N ASN A 56 -5.52 -9.57 -0.65
CA ASN A 56 -4.91 -9.46 0.67
C ASN A 56 -3.44 -9.03 0.53
N LYS A 57 -2.92 -8.30 1.51
CA LYS A 57 -1.52 -7.85 1.54
C LYS A 57 -0.49 -8.99 1.48
N THR A 58 -0.88 -10.21 1.81
CA THR A 58 0.00 -11.40 1.77
C THR A 58 -0.08 -12.17 0.45
N ASP A 59 -1.07 -11.87 -0.40
CA ASP A 59 -1.28 -12.54 -1.67
C ASP A 59 -0.50 -11.82 -2.78
N SER A 60 -0.07 -12.55 -3.81
CA SER A 60 0.39 -11.92 -5.05
C SER A 60 -0.83 -11.41 -5.82
N GLY A 61 -0.99 -10.09 -5.91
CA GLY A 61 -2.01 -9.49 -6.76
C GLY A 61 -1.81 -9.87 -8.22
N VAL A 62 -0.55 -9.96 -8.66
CA VAL A 62 -0.22 -10.30 -10.04
C VAL A 62 -0.71 -11.68 -10.44
N GLU A 63 -0.52 -12.68 -9.57
CA GLU A 63 -1.02 -14.03 -9.77
C GLU A 63 -2.56 -14.08 -9.69
N LYS A 64 -3.18 -13.27 -8.82
CA LYS A 64 -4.64 -13.22 -8.65
C LYS A 64 -5.36 -12.76 -9.91
N VAL A 65 -4.78 -11.83 -10.68
CA VAL A 65 -5.34 -11.43 -11.99
C VAL A 65 -5.44 -12.63 -12.94
N ASN A 66 -4.38 -13.43 -13.05
CA ASN A 66 -4.38 -14.63 -13.89
C ASN A 66 -5.40 -15.67 -13.41
N GLN A 67 -5.52 -15.87 -12.10
CA GLN A 67 -6.50 -16.78 -11.51
C GLN A 67 -7.94 -16.37 -11.89
N VAL A 68 -8.25 -15.07 -11.82
CA VAL A 68 -9.58 -14.54 -12.16
C VAL A 68 -9.89 -14.68 -13.64
N ILE A 69 -8.95 -14.30 -14.51
CA ILE A 69 -9.12 -14.42 -15.97
C ILE A 69 -9.31 -15.89 -16.38
N ALA A 70 -8.50 -16.80 -15.84
CA ALA A 70 -8.61 -18.23 -16.15
C ALA A 70 -9.96 -18.82 -15.71
N LYS A 71 -10.51 -18.33 -14.60
CA LYS A 71 -11.78 -18.80 -14.05
C LYS A 71 -12.99 -18.25 -14.80
N ASN A 72 -12.98 -16.95 -15.10
CA ASN A 72 -14.18 -16.22 -15.52
C ASN A 72 -14.17 -15.82 -17.00
N GLY A 73 -13.03 -15.98 -17.68
CA GLY A 73 -12.86 -15.66 -19.08
C GLY A 73 -12.33 -14.24 -19.30
N ALA A 74 -12.07 -13.95 -20.58
CA ALA A 74 -11.46 -12.70 -21.01
C ALA A 74 -12.42 -11.51 -20.90
N VAL A 75 -11.85 -10.32 -20.66
CA VAL A 75 -12.56 -9.04 -20.49
C VAL A 75 -11.94 -7.97 -21.37
N GLN A 76 -12.56 -6.80 -21.48
CA GLN A 76 -11.98 -5.69 -22.25
C GLN A 76 -11.03 -4.82 -21.42
N ARG A 77 -11.18 -4.88 -20.10
CA ARG A 77 -10.54 -3.97 -19.17
C ARG A 77 -10.14 -4.65 -17.85
N ILE A 78 -9.00 -4.22 -17.31
CA ILE A 78 -8.56 -4.54 -15.95
C ILE A 78 -8.31 -3.24 -15.19
N ASP A 79 -8.89 -3.11 -14.00
CA ASP A 79 -8.63 -2.01 -13.07
C ASP A 79 -7.84 -2.54 -11.87
N ILE A 80 -6.67 -1.96 -11.60
CA ILE A 80 -5.83 -2.31 -10.45
C ILE A 80 -5.75 -1.10 -9.54
N VAL A 81 -6.20 -1.26 -8.29
CA VAL A 81 -6.25 -0.21 -7.28
C VAL A 81 -5.33 -0.61 -6.14
N GLY A 82 -4.25 0.15 -5.95
CA GLY A 82 -3.22 -0.15 -4.97
C GLY A 82 -2.51 1.11 -4.47
N ASP A 83 -1.73 0.97 -3.40
CA ASP A 83 -0.94 2.08 -2.90
C ASP A 83 0.27 2.34 -3.80
N GLY A 84 0.54 3.61 -4.09
CA GLY A 84 1.57 4.04 -5.04
C GLY A 84 2.52 5.10 -4.51
N ASN A 85 3.57 5.32 -5.29
CA ASN A 85 4.39 6.54 -5.30
C ASN A 85 5.05 6.67 -6.68
N ALA A 86 5.85 7.71 -6.88
CA ALA A 86 6.60 7.93 -8.11
C ALA A 86 7.41 6.69 -8.53
N GLY A 87 7.05 6.07 -9.65
CA GLY A 87 7.75 4.90 -10.20
C GLY A 87 7.44 3.56 -9.55
N GLN A 88 6.42 3.47 -8.69
CA GLN A 88 6.13 2.25 -7.96
C GLN A 88 4.64 2.05 -7.64
N ILE A 89 4.20 0.79 -7.65
CA ILE A 89 2.87 0.37 -7.22
C ILE A 89 2.96 -0.90 -6.37
N TRP A 90 2.20 -0.94 -5.28
CA TRP A 90 1.95 -2.14 -4.49
C TRP A 90 0.66 -2.81 -4.95
N PHE A 91 0.71 -4.14 -5.06
CA PHE A 91 -0.45 -4.95 -5.41
C PHE A 91 -0.47 -6.26 -4.62
N GLY A 92 -1.07 -6.20 -3.43
CA GLY A 92 -0.91 -7.24 -2.41
C GLY A 92 0.52 -7.22 -1.87
N ARG A 93 1.22 -8.35 -1.92
CA ARG A 93 2.64 -8.43 -1.56
C ARG A 93 3.59 -7.98 -2.67
N ASP A 94 3.08 -7.82 -3.88
CA ASP A 94 3.91 -7.58 -5.06
C ASP A 94 4.29 -6.09 -5.08
N PHE A 95 5.60 -5.84 -4.95
CA PHE A 95 6.16 -4.51 -5.10
C PHE A 95 6.69 -4.37 -6.52
N ILE A 96 6.01 -3.57 -7.34
CA ILE A 96 6.28 -3.45 -8.78
C ILE A 96 6.93 -2.09 -9.05
N THR A 97 8.18 -2.13 -9.48
CA THR A 97 8.98 -1.03 -10.00
C THR A 97 9.61 -1.48 -11.32
N LEU A 98 10.29 -0.58 -12.04
CA LEU A 98 11.05 -1.00 -13.23
C LEU A 98 12.12 -2.06 -12.89
N ASP A 99 12.76 -1.97 -11.72
CA ASP A 99 13.80 -2.90 -11.29
C ASP A 99 13.24 -4.28 -10.88
N THR A 100 12.02 -4.33 -10.34
CA THR A 100 11.39 -5.58 -9.91
C THR A 100 10.48 -6.20 -10.97
N LEU A 101 10.09 -5.44 -11.99
CA LEU A 101 9.24 -5.91 -13.09
C LEU A 101 9.67 -7.25 -13.72
N PRO A 102 10.98 -7.54 -13.93
CA PRO A 102 11.42 -8.82 -14.47
C PRO A 102 10.94 -10.05 -13.68
N GLN A 103 10.60 -9.90 -12.40
CA GLN A 103 10.07 -10.97 -11.55
C GLN A 103 8.60 -11.33 -11.90
N TYR A 104 7.89 -10.41 -12.55
CA TYR A 104 6.45 -10.49 -12.82
C TYR A 104 6.13 -10.55 -14.33
N GLU A 105 7.12 -10.37 -15.21
CA GLU A 105 6.92 -10.23 -16.67
C GLU A 105 6.06 -11.34 -17.27
N ALA A 106 6.34 -12.60 -16.91
CA ALA A 106 5.60 -13.74 -17.46
C ALA A 106 4.13 -13.71 -17.05
N GLN A 107 3.86 -13.42 -15.77
CA GLN A 107 2.50 -13.33 -15.24
C GLN A 107 1.77 -12.10 -15.77
N ILE A 108 2.44 -10.95 -15.91
CA ILE A 108 1.85 -9.73 -16.48
C ILE A 108 1.54 -9.94 -17.96
N ALA A 109 2.43 -10.54 -18.74
CA ALA A 109 2.17 -10.85 -20.15
C ALA A 109 0.94 -11.77 -20.33
N GLN A 110 0.68 -12.66 -19.37
CA GLN A 110 -0.54 -13.48 -19.35
C GLN A 110 -1.82 -12.66 -19.17
N TRP A 111 -1.79 -11.52 -18.46
CA TRP A 111 -2.95 -10.62 -18.37
C TRP A 111 -3.41 -10.19 -19.77
N GLY A 112 -2.45 -9.89 -20.66
CA GLY A 112 -2.71 -9.51 -22.05
C GLY A 112 -3.45 -10.61 -22.85
N GLN A 113 -3.28 -11.89 -22.50
CA GLN A 113 -4.00 -12.98 -23.15
C GLN A 113 -5.47 -13.03 -22.71
N GLY A 114 -5.78 -12.48 -21.53
CA GLY A 114 -7.13 -12.33 -21.00
C GLY A 114 -7.84 -11.03 -21.40
N LEU A 115 -7.20 -10.17 -22.19
CA LEU A 115 -7.79 -8.93 -22.66
C LEU A 115 -8.33 -9.06 -24.10
N THR A 116 -9.50 -8.49 -24.34
CA THR A 116 -10.21 -8.46 -25.64
C THR A 116 -10.64 -7.04 -25.98
N GLY A 117 -11.18 -6.81 -27.19
CA GLY A 117 -11.70 -5.50 -27.57
C GLY A 117 -10.64 -4.39 -27.49
N ASN A 118 -10.93 -3.34 -26.72
CA ASN A 118 -10.05 -2.18 -26.55
C ASN A 118 -8.74 -2.49 -25.79
N ARG A 119 -8.72 -3.57 -24.98
CA ARG A 119 -7.55 -4.03 -24.21
C ARG A 119 -6.95 -2.90 -23.36
N GLU A 120 -7.62 -2.58 -22.26
CA GLU A 120 -7.25 -1.47 -21.40
C GLU A 120 -6.87 -1.93 -20.00
N ILE A 121 -5.86 -1.29 -19.41
CA ILE A 121 -5.46 -1.47 -18.02
C ILE A 121 -5.41 -0.10 -17.34
N TYR A 122 -6.07 0.04 -16.20
CA TYR A 122 -6.08 1.27 -15.42
C TYR A 122 -5.39 1.02 -14.07
N LEU A 123 -4.31 1.75 -13.81
CA LEU A 123 -3.50 1.63 -12.60
C LEU A 123 -3.78 2.81 -11.67
N TYR A 124 -4.66 2.62 -10.69
CA TYR A 124 -4.97 3.63 -9.68
C TYR A 124 -3.92 3.53 -8.57
N ALA A 125 -2.95 4.42 -8.64
CA ALA A 125 -1.84 4.50 -7.69
C ALA A 125 -1.26 5.91 -7.69
N CYS A 126 -1.13 6.50 -6.50
CA CYS A 126 -0.68 7.88 -6.33
C CYS A 126 0.70 8.09 -6.99
N ASN A 127 0.80 9.12 -7.83
CA ASN A 127 2.02 9.56 -8.50
C ASN A 127 2.73 8.51 -9.37
N LEU A 128 2.11 7.37 -9.71
CA LEU A 128 2.80 6.25 -10.36
C LEU A 128 3.60 6.70 -11.59
N ALA A 129 2.99 7.50 -12.47
CA ALA A 129 3.60 8.01 -13.69
C ALA A 129 4.20 9.43 -13.55
N ALA A 130 4.42 9.91 -12.32
CA ALA A 130 4.97 11.25 -12.07
C ALA A 130 6.47 11.37 -12.40
N SER A 131 7.18 10.25 -12.50
CA SER A 131 8.61 10.18 -12.79
C SER A 131 8.90 9.47 -14.11
N ILE A 132 10.12 9.66 -14.64
CA ILE A 132 10.58 8.94 -15.85
C ILE A 132 10.49 7.42 -15.64
N ALA A 133 10.96 6.93 -14.50
CA ALA A 133 10.88 5.51 -14.16
C ALA A 133 9.42 5.00 -14.10
N GLY A 134 8.49 5.84 -13.65
CA GLY A 134 7.06 5.54 -13.65
C GLY A 134 6.44 5.46 -15.04
N ILE A 135 6.76 6.43 -15.89
CA ILE A 135 6.35 6.44 -17.30
C ILE A 135 6.88 5.19 -18.01
N GLU A 136 8.15 4.83 -17.80
CA GLU A 136 8.76 3.62 -18.37
C GLU A 136 8.10 2.34 -17.85
N LEU A 137 7.84 2.25 -16.54
CA LEU A 137 7.12 1.12 -15.94
C LEU A 137 5.73 0.92 -16.57
N VAL A 138 4.94 1.99 -16.68
CA VAL A 138 3.60 1.94 -17.29
C VAL A 138 3.69 1.55 -18.78
N GLY A 139 4.67 2.08 -19.51
CA GLY A 139 4.97 1.71 -20.90
C GLY A 139 5.30 0.23 -21.05
N GLU A 140 6.11 -0.32 -20.14
CA GLU A 140 6.54 -1.71 -20.18
C GLU A 140 5.40 -2.68 -19.84
N ILE A 141 4.52 -2.33 -18.89
CA ILE A 141 3.27 -3.07 -18.65
C ILE A 141 2.41 -3.07 -19.93
N GLY A 142 2.30 -1.94 -20.62
CA GLY A 142 1.58 -1.84 -21.90
C GLY A 142 2.19 -2.72 -22.99
N ARG A 143 3.52 -2.76 -23.08
CA ARG A 143 4.27 -3.61 -24.00
C ARG A 143 4.06 -5.10 -23.72
N LEU A 144 4.19 -5.51 -22.46
CA LEU A 144 4.02 -6.91 -22.03
C LEU A 144 2.61 -7.43 -22.28
N THR A 145 1.60 -6.59 -22.06
CA THR A 145 0.19 -6.96 -22.17
C THR A 145 -0.41 -6.68 -23.56
N ASN A 146 0.31 -5.99 -24.43
CA ASN A 146 -0.21 -5.46 -25.70
C ASN A 146 -1.55 -4.72 -25.48
N SER A 147 -1.53 -3.76 -24.56
CA SER A 147 -2.72 -3.03 -24.08
C SER A 147 -2.43 -1.55 -23.89
N THR A 148 -3.46 -0.72 -23.94
CA THR A 148 -3.37 0.68 -23.48
C THR A 148 -3.37 0.69 -21.96
N VAL A 149 -2.44 1.41 -21.34
CA VAL A 149 -2.34 1.51 -19.89
C VAL A 149 -2.42 2.97 -19.46
N ALA A 150 -3.32 3.26 -18.52
CA ALA A 150 -3.47 4.58 -17.91
C ALA A 150 -3.05 4.55 -16.43
N ALA A 151 -2.45 5.65 -15.97
CA ALA A 151 -1.95 5.81 -14.61
C ALA A 151 -1.97 7.30 -14.21
N SER A 152 -1.96 7.56 -12.90
CA SER A 152 -1.95 8.94 -12.39
C SER A 152 -0.52 9.50 -12.30
N THR A 153 -0.40 10.81 -12.55
CA THR A 153 0.85 11.58 -12.35
C THR A 153 0.81 12.42 -11.09
N ASP A 154 -0.33 12.49 -10.42
CA ASP A 154 -0.54 13.23 -9.17
C ASP A 154 -1.21 12.35 -8.09
N ILE A 155 -1.73 12.98 -7.03
CA ILE A 155 -2.35 12.28 -5.92
C ILE A 155 -3.66 11.62 -6.35
N THR A 156 -3.67 10.29 -6.40
CA THR A 156 -4.91 9.51 -6.60
C THR A 156 -5.65 9.33 -5.27
N GLY A 157 -6.80 9.98 -5.12
CA GLY A 157 -7.57 9.93 -3.89
C GLY A 157 -8.51 11.12 -3.68
N SER A 158 -8.92 11.28 -2.43
CA SER A 158 -9.81 12.33 -1.97
C SER A 158 -9.27 13.74 -2.19
N SER A 159 -10.17 14.68 -2.47
CA SER A 159 -9.82 16.10 -2.62
C SER A 159 -9.33 16.75 -1.33
N GLN A 160 -9.67 16.19 -0.16
CA GLN A 160 -9.14 16.65 1.13
C GLN A 160 -7.62 16.50 1.24
N TYR A 161 -7.05 15.58 0.45
CA TYR A 161 -5.60 15.34 0.35
C TYR A 161 -4.98 16.06 -0.85
N GLY A 162 -5.73 16.91 -1.54
CA GLY A 162 -5.32 17.54 -2.80
C GLY A 162 -5.35 16.58 -4.00
N GLY A 163 -5.97 15.41 -3.84
CA GLY A 163 -6.04 14.39 -4.87
C GLY A 163 -7.27 14.47 -5.75
N ASN A 164 -7.24 13.67 -6.81
CA ASN A 164 -8.36 13.41 -7.68
C ASN A 164 -8.35 11.92 -8.12
N TRP A 165 -9.27 11.50 -8.97
CA TRP A 165 -9.37 10.12 -9.45
C TRP A 165 -9.09 10.00 -10.94
N GLN A 166 -8.52 11.03 -11.56
CA GLN A 166 -8.25 11.10 -12.98
C GLN A 166 -6.92 10.40 -13.32
N PHE A 167 -6.78 10.10 -14.61
CA PHE A 167 -5.55 9.57 -15.16
C PHE A 167 -4.96 10.62 -16.10
N GLU A 168 -3.81 11.16 -15.72
CA GLU A 168 -3.13 12.21 -16.49
C GLU A 168 -2.14 11.61 -17.50
N TYR A 169 -1.77 10.34 -17.33
CA TYR A 169 -0.88 9.62 -18.23
C TYR A 169 -1.56 8.39 -18.83
N SER A 170 -1.31 8.16 -20.12
CA SER A 170 -1.72 6.95 -20.83
C SER A 170 -0.75 6.62 -21.96
N THR A 171 -0.51 5.33 -22.20
CA THR A 171 0.32 4.84 -23.32
C THR A 171 -0.38 4.93 -24.68
N GLY A 172 -1.68 5.21 -24.68
CA GLY A 172 -2.53 5.32 -25.88
C GLY A 172 -3.85 6.01 -25.58
N ASN A 173 -4.82 5.90 -26.49
CA ASN A 173 -6.16 6.42 -26.26
C ASN A 173 -6.95 5.46 -25.36
N VAL A 174 -7.49 5.99 -24.27
CA VAL A 174 -8.41 5.27 -23.38
C VAL A 174 -9.86 5.65 -23.69
N ALA A 175 -10.74 4.65 -23.74
CA ALA A 175 -12.17 4.82 -23.96
C ALA A 175 -12.99 4.83 -22.67
N GLY A 176 -12.46 4.27 -21.57
CA GLY A 176 -13.16 4.08 -20.31
C GLY A 176 -13.09 5.26 -19.35
N GLN A 177 -14.14 5.40 -18.53
CA GLN A 177 -14.14 6.27 -17.34
C GLN A 177 -13.61 5.52 -16.11
N ILE A 178 -13.40 6.20 -14.99
CA ILE A 178 -13.02 5.54 -13.72
C ILE A 178 -14.07 4.51 -13.30
N VAL A 179 -13.65 3.48 -12.55
CA VAL A 179 -14.54 2.38 -12.14
C VAL A 179 -15.41 2.69 -10.91
N PHE A 180 -15.26 3.88 -10.35
CA PHE A 180 -15.97 4.35 -9.18
C PHE A 180 -17.03 5.41 -9.54
N ASP A 181 -18.10 5.44 -8.76
CA ASP A 181 -19.02 6.57 -8.74
C ASP A 181 -18.28 7.84 -8.32
N ALA A 182 -18.30 8.84 -9.21
CA ALA A 182 -17.49 10.04 -9.06
C ALA A 182 -17.83 10.84 -7.79
N GLN A 183 -19.09 10.84 -7.35
CA GLN A 183 -19.50 11.57 -6.15
C GLN A 183 -19.14 10.81 -4.88
N ALA A 184 -19.33 9.49 -4.86
CA ALA A 184 -18.98 8.65 -3.74
C ALA A 184 -17.47 8.68 -3.47
N VAL A 185 -16.66 8.55 -4.52
CA VAL A 185 -15.20 8.45 -4.39
C VAL A 185 -14.53 9.79 -4.07
N GLN A 186 -15.13 10.92 -4.46
CA GLN A 186 -14.65 12.25 -4.06
C GLN A 186 -14.75 12.51 -2.55
N ASN A 187 -15.74 11.90 -1.89
CA ASN A 187 -15.95 12.05 -0.44
C ASN A 187 -15.30 10.93 0.37
N ALA A 188 -14.72 9.92 -0.29
CA ALA A 188 -14.05 8.82 0.39
C ALA A 188 -12.78 9.33 1.08
N ASP A 189 -12.53 8.87 2.30
CA ASP A 189 -11.32 9.15 3.06
C ASP A 189 -10.18 8.22 2.62
N VAL A 190 -9.75 8.35 1.37
CA VAL A 190 -8.75 7.46 0.75
C VAL A 190 -7.69 8.28 0.02
N LYS A 191 -6.45 7.86 0.20
CA LYS A 191 -5.25 8.34 -0.52
C LYS A 191 -4.45 7.09 -0.88
N LEU A 192 -4.31 6.80 -2.17
CA LEU A 192 -3.65 5.57 -2.66
C LEU A 192 -2.12 5.71 -2.62
N ALA A 193 -1.58 6.08 -1.47
CA ALA A 193 -0.18 6.42 -1.29
C ALA A 193 0.45 5.63 -0.15
N THR A 194 1.67 5.15 -0.38
CA THR A 194 2.51 4.59 0.68
C THR A 194 3.94 5.06 0.50
N PHE A 195 4.60 5.37 1.61
CA PHE A 195 6.05 5.50 1.62
C PHE A 195 6.67 4.11 1.66
N THR A 196 7.72 3.89 0.87
CA THR A 196 8.38 2.59 0.80
C THR A 196 9.84 2.71 1.21
N VAL A 197 10.22 1.93 2.22
CA VAL A 197 11.60 1.76 2.63
C VAL A 197 12.26 0.77 1.67
N THR A 198 13.29 1.21 0.95
CA THR A 198 13.97 0.42 -0.08
C THR A 198 15.37 -0.01 0.32
N ASN A 199 15.91 0.52 1.41
CA ASN A 199 17.19 0.09 1.96
C ASN A 199 17.20 0.19 3.50
N THR A 200 18.19 -0.44 4.12
CA THR A 200 18.32 -0.54 5.58
C THR A 200 19.30 0.46 6.18
N SER A 201 19.67 1.50 5.42
CA SER A 201 20.49 2.58 5.93
C SER A 201 19.73 3.39 6.98
N ASP A 202 20.44 3.95 7.94
CA ASP A 202 19.85 4.77 9.01
C ASP A 202 19.19 6.06 8.49
N ALA A 203 19.71 6.62 7.40
CA ALA A 203 19.24 7.87 6.82
C ALA A 203 19.49 7.92 5.30
N GLY A 204 18.94 8.95 4.65
CA GLY A 204 19.05 9.17 3.20
C GLY A 204 17.90 8.56 2.41
N THR A 205 17.92 8.78 1.09
CA THR A 205 16.87 8.33 0.17
C THR A 205 16.58 6.83 0.35
N GLY A 206 15.30 6.49 0.49
CA GLY A 206 14.84 5.10 0.65
C GLY A 206 14.99 4.50 2.05
N SER A 207 15.52 5.25 3.04
CA SER A 207 15.59 4.80 4.43
C SER A 207 14.25 4.92 5.16
N LEU A 208 14.08 4.17 6.25
CA LEU A 208 12.94 4.31 7.16
C LEU A 208 12.86 5.72 7.77
N ARG A 209 14.00 6.32 8.09
CA ARG A 209 14.04 7.68 8.64
C ARG A 209 13.52 8.71 7.64
N GLN A 210 13.86 8.57 6.36
CA GLN A 210 13.30 9.43 5.31
C GLN A 210 11.78 9.23 5.21
N ALA A 211 11.31 7.98 5.16
CA ALA A 211 9.87 7.68 5.07
C ALA A 211 9.06 8.25 6.26
N VAL A 212 9.59 8.18 7.48
CA VAL A 212 8.98 8.80 8.67
C VAL A 212 8.95 10.33 8.55
N ASN A 213 10.05 10.94 8.10
CA ASN A 213 10.11 12.39 7.91
C ASN A 213 9.15 12.89 6.82
N ASP A 214 8.97 12.12 5.76
CA ASP A 214 8.02 12.47 4.69
C ASP A 214 6.58 12.38 5.21
N ALA A 215 6.23 11.31 5.94
CA ALA A 215 4.91 11.17 6.57
C ALA A 215 4.58 12.29 7.55
N ASN A 216 5.53 12.65 8.40
CA ASN A 216 5.43 13.79 9.32
C ASN A 216 5.08 15.13 8.63
N GLY A 217 5.43 15.28 7.34
CA GLY A 217 5.20 16.49 6.56
C GLY A 217 3.89 16.53 5.79
N LEU A 218 3.11 15.45 5.77
CA LEU A 218 1.89 15.35 4.98
C LEU A 218 0.62 15.45 5.82
N VAL A 219 -0.48 15.78 5.12
CA VAL A 219 -1.83 15.82 5.70
C VAL A 219 -2.47 14.45 5.61
N GLY A 220 -3.19 14.10 6.68
CA GLY A 220 -3.85 12.81 6.81
C GLY A 220 -2.93 11.75 7.36
N ALA A 221 -3.51 10.65 7.81
CA ALA A 221 -2.72 9.53 8.28
C ALA A 221 -1.89 8.97 7.12
N ASP A 222 -0.75 8.35 7.42
CA ASP A 222 0.17 7.81 6.41
C ASP A 222 0.56 6.35 6.65
N ASN A 223 0.98 5.68 5.58
CA ASN A 223 1.43 4.30 5.57
C ASN A 223 2.91 4.24 5.17
N ILE A 224 3.67 3.42 5.89
CA ILE A 224 5.01 2.99 5.52
C ILE A 224 4.98 1.48 5.29
N ALA A 225 5.60 1.05 4.18
CA ALA A 225 5.84 -0.34 3.82
C ALA A 225 7.33 -0.56 3.53
N PHE A 226 7.75 -1.82 3.42
CA PHE A 226 9.16 -2.20 3.21
C PHE A 226 9.30 -3.02 1.94
N ALA A 227 10.16 -2.59 1.02
CA ALA A 227 10.45 -3.36 -0.18
C ALA A 227 11.06 -4.72 0.21
N PRO A 228 10.75 -5.81 -0.52
CA PRO A 228 11.24 -7.16 -0.20
C PRO A 228 12.77 -7.26 -0.08
N GLY A 229 13.51 -6.40 -0.79
CA GLY A 229 14.97 -6.33 -0.74
C GLY A 229 15.55 -5.92 0.62
N THR A 230 14.72 -5.43 1.55
CA THR A 230 15.14 -5.07 2.91
C THR A 230 15.05 -6.24 3.91
N ASN A 231 14.44 -7.36 3.51
CA ASN A 231 14.10 -8.46 4.41
C ASN A 231 15.32 -9.07 5.10
N GLY A 232 15.22 -9.23 6.42
CA GLY A 232 16.19 -9.94 7.25
C GLY A 232 17.43 -9.13 7.61
N THR A 233 17.58 -7.92 7.05
CA THR A 233 18.68 -7.01 7.37
C THR A 233 18.18 -5.95 8.36
N PRO A 234 18.76 -5.85 9.57
CA PRO A 234 18.35 -4.83 10.53
C PRO A 234 18.62 -3.40 10.05
N ILE A 235 17.66 -2.52 10.31
CA ILE A 235 17.83 -1.07 10.22
C ILE A 235 18.46 -0.62 11.53
N ILE A 236 19.76 -0.35 11.50
CA ILE A 236 20.54 0.05 12.68
C ILE A 236 20.50 1.57 12.81
N LEU A 237 19.89 2.06 13.88
CA LEU A 237 19.82 3.49 14.16
C LEU A 237 21.13 3.97 14.76
N THR A 238 21.80 4.91 14.08
CA THR A 238 23.12 5.46 14.47
C THR A 238 23.07 6.96 14.73
N THR A 239 22.03 7.64 14.26
CA THR A 239 21.82 9.08 14.36
C THR A 239 20.67 9.46 15.29
N GLY A 240 20.26 8.53 16.16
CA GLY A 240 19.19 8.72 17.15
C GLY A 240 17.89 7.99 16.80
N GLY A 241 16.88 8.13 17.64
CA GLY A 241 15.56 7.54 17.42
C GLY A 241 14.80 8.15 16.24
N LEU A 242 13.72 7.49 15.83
CA LEU A 242 12.79 7.96 14.82
C LEU A 242 11.70 8.82 15.48
N LEU A 243 11.65 10.11 15.12
CA LEU A 243 10.64 11.05 15.60
C LEU A 243 9.40 10.96 14.70
N VAL A 244 8.25 10.66 15.30
CA VAL A 244 6.94 10.70 14.63
C VAL A 244 6.14 11.85 15.24
N ASN A 245 5.73 12.80 14.41
CA ASN A 245 4.89 13.95 14.79
C ASN A 245 3.71 14.16 13.83
N ASP A 246 3.38 13.14 13.03
CA ASP A 246 2.14 13.07 12.25
C ASP A 246 0.92 13.01 13.20
N ALA A 247 0.17 14.12 13.24
CA ALA A 247 -0.99 14.26 14.12
C ALA A 247 -2.18 13.39 13.71
N ALA A 248 -2.28 13.01 12.43
CA ALA A 248 -3.34 12.14 11.94
C ALA A 248 -3.01 10.66 12.16
N GLY A 249 -1.72 10.34 12.25
CA GLY A 249 -1.20 9.07 12.74
C GLY A 249 -0.52 8.23 11.66
N LEU A 250 0.41 7.39 12.11
CA LEU A 250 1.30 6.65 11.23
C LEU A 250 1.07 5.14 11.38
N THR A 251 1.01 4.44 10.25
CA THR A 251 1.02 2.97 10.21
C THR A 251 2.30 2.46 9.57
N ILE A 252 3.03 1.61 10.27
CA ILE A 252 4.25 0.96 9.78
C ILE A 252 3.96 -0.53 9.58
N ASN A 253 3.85 -0.94 8.32
CA ASN A 253 3.57 -2.31 7.89
C ASN A 253 4.88 -3.00 7.50
N GLY A 254 5.46 -3.77 8.41
CA GLY A 254 6.63 -4.60 8.17
C GLY A 254 6.31 -5.88 7.39
N ASN A 255 7.36 -6.54 6.89
CA ASN A 255 7.29 -7.80 6.15
C ASN A 255 7.33 -9.03 7.08
N GLY A 256 7.04 -8.85 8.37
CA GLY A 256 7.11 -9.87 9.42
C GLY A 256 8.28 -9.65 10.39
N GLN A 257 8.14 -10.12 11.63
CA GLN A 257 9.06 -9.84 12.75
C GLN A 257 10.51 -10.20 12.47
N THR A 258 10.76 -11.24 11.67
CA THR A 258 12.11 -11.69 11.30
C THR A 258 12.68 -10.91 10.12
N ASN A 259 11.83 -10.23 9.36
CA ASN A 259 12.19 -9.55 8.11
C ASN A 259 12.38 -8.06 8.32
N THR A 260 11.51 -7.42 9.11
CA THR A 260 11.59 -5.99 9.40
C THR A 260 12.05 -5.79 10.84
N ILE A 261 13.34 -5.49 11.00
CA ILE A 261 13.99 -5.31 12.30
C ILE A 261 14.49 -3.87 12.40
N ILE A 262 14.05 -3.16 13.43
CA ILE A 262 14.41 -1.77 13.71
C ILE A 262 15.17 -1.77 15.04
N ASP A 263 16.45 -1.43 14.96
CA ASP A 263 17.43 -1.68 16.02
C ASP A 263 17.99 -0.34 16.54
N GLY A 264 17.70 0.00 17.79
CA GLY A 264 18.19 1.20 18.45
C GLY A 264 19.71 1.20 18.75
N ASN A 265 20.39 0.10 18.44
CA ASN A 265 21.84 -0.08 18.55
C ASN A 265 22.40 0.18 19.96
N ASN A 266 21.55 0.07 20.99
CA ASN A 266 21.82 0.46 22.38
C ASN A 266 22.30 1.92 22.55
N ALA A 267 22.13 2.75 21.52
CA ALA A 267 22.67 4.11 21.43
C ALA A 267 21.59 5.19 21.62
N SER A 268 20.33 4.84 21.37
CA SER A 268 19.18 5.73 21.53
C SER A 268 17.89 4.94 21.75
N GLY A 269 16.80 5.61 22.11
CA GLY A 269 15.46 5.01 21.99
C GLY A 269 15.10 4.77 20.52
N VAL A 270 14.18 3.85 20.22
CA VAL A 270 13.87 3.51 18.82
C VAL A 270 12.86 4.48 18.20
N PHE A 271 11.70 4.66 18.84
CA PHE A 271 10.64 5.55 18.36
C PHE A 271 10.21 6.55 19.44
N ALA A 272 10.05 7.80 19.03
CA ALA A 272 9.44 8.86 19.84
C ALA A 272 8.25 9.45 19.07
N ILE A 273 7.04 9.15 19.52
CA ILE A 273 5.77 9.60 18.93
C ILE A 273 5.27 10.78 19.77
N THR A 274 5.30 11.97 19.19
CA THR A 274 4.94 13.22 19.86
C THR A 274 3.54 13.71 19.53
N ALA A 275 2.96 13.23 18.42
CA ALA A 275 1.57 13.48 18.03
C ALA A 275 1.00 12.26 17.29
N GLY A 276 -0.34 12.15 17.29
CA GLY A 276 -1.07 11.09 16.62
C GLY A 276 -0.98 9.72 17.29
N ASN A 277 -1.61 8.74 16.66
CA ASN A 277 -1.50 7.34 17.04
C ASN A 277 -0.47 6.65 16.14
N ILE A 278 0.12 5.56 16.63
CA ILE A 278 1.00 4.73 15.81
C ILE A 278 0.54 3.28 15.81
N SER A 279 0.53 2.67 14.63
CA SER A 279 0.28 1.25 14.46
C SER A 279 1.48 0.57 13.83
N PHE A 280 1.87 -0.56 14.38
CA PHE A 280 2.94 -1.41 13.88
C PHE A 280 2.38 -2.79 13.56
N ASP A 281 2.62 -3.28 12.34
CA ASP A 281 2.31 -4.66 11.96
C ASP A 281 3.57 -5.36 11.47
N GLY A 282 3.87 -6.56 11.96
CA GLY A 282 4.95 -7.37 11.41
C GLY A 282 6.35 -6.79 11.60
N VAL A 283 6.65 -6.10 12.71
CA VAL A 283 8.00 -5.53 12.97
C VAL A 283 8.64 -6.08 14.24
N THR A 284 9.96 -6.04 14.30
CA THR A 284 10.73 -6.15 15.55
C THR A 284 11.34 -4.80 15.91
N ILE A 285 11.06 -4.30 17.11
CA ILE A 285 11.64 -3.09 17.68
C ILE A 285 12.54 -3.50 18.85
N ARG A 286 13.86 -3.27 18.74
CA ARG A 286 14.79 -3.79 19.73
C ARG A 286 15.99 -2.90 20.03
N ASN A 287 16.65 -3.23 21.14
CA ASN A 287 17.92 -2.63 21.57
C ASN A 287 17.87 -1.10 21.67
N GLY A 288 16.69 -0.54 21.93
CA GLY A 288 16.55 0.86 22.30
C GLY A 288 17.05 1.08 23.72
N ASN A 289 17.83 2.15 23.94
CA ASN A 289 18.40 2.49 25.22
C ASN A 289 18.36 4.00 25.43
N ILE A 290 17.62 4.45 26.45
CA ILE A 290 17.41 5.88 26.70
C ILE A 290 17.47 6.20 28.20
N PRO A 291 18.06 7.35 28.61
CA PRO A 291 18.02 7.80 30.00
C PRO A 291 16.62 8.30 30.46
N GLY A 292 15.60 8.21 29.60
CA GLY A 292 14.24 8.66 29.85
C GLY A 292 13.24 7.50 29.96
N ASN A 293 12.09 7.69 29.31
CA ASN A 293 11.02 6.69 29.20
C ASN A 293 11.00 6.06 27.80
N GLY A 294 10.44 4.86 27.68
CA GLY A 294 10.12 4.27 26.37
C GLY A 294 11.36 3.91 25.56
N GLY A 295 12.18 2.96 26.04
CA GLY A 295 13.41 2.56 25.37
C GLY A 295 13.16 2.09 23.94
N GLY A 296 12.13 1.26 23.73
CA GLY A 296 11.67 0.90 22.39
C GLY A 296 10.78 2.00 21.82
N ILE A 297 9.63 2.22 22.47
CA ILE A 297 8.59 3.14 22.00
C ILE A 297 8.23 4.11 23.13
N LEU A 298 8.39 5.40 22.88
CA LEU A 298 7.80 6.47 23.68
C LEU A 298 6.65 7.09 22.88
N SER A 299 5.43 7.10 23.42
CA SER A 299 4.26 7.65 22.72
C SER A 299 3.39 8.59 23.57
N SER A 300 3.00 9.73 23.00
CA SER A 300 1.97 10.60 23.56
C SER A 300 0.55 10.13 23.27
N GLY A 301 0.35 9.32 22.23
CA GLY A 301 -0.94 8.77 21.80
C GLY A 301 -1.07 7.27 21.99
N ASN A 302 -2.01 6.65 21.27
CA ASN A 302 -2.19 5.20 21.29
C ASN A 302 -1.07 4.50 20.49
N VAL A 303 -0.71 3.30 20.94
CA VAL A 303 0.22 2.40 20.25
C VAL A 303 -0.54 1.12 19.94
N THR A 304 -0.52 0.66 18.69
CA THR A 304 -1.07 -0.65 18.32
C THR A 304 0.06 -1.54 17.80
N LEU A 305 0.14 -2.76 18.31
CA LEU A 305 1.12 -3.77 17.89
C LEU A 305 0.39 -5.03 17.42
N THR A 306 0.48 -5.29 16.12
CA THR A 306 -0.03 -6.50 15.49
C THR A 306 1.15 -7.30 14.98
N ASN A 307 1.18 -8.61 15.22
CA ASN A 307 2.27 -9.50 14.77
C ASN A 307 3.67 -8.93 15.00
N SER A 308 3.90 -8.20 16.10
CA SER A 308 5.11 -7.42 16.32
C SER A 308 5.80 -7.80 17.63
N THR A 309 7.12 -7.61 17.68
CA THR A 309 7.95 -7.92 18.85
C THR A 309 8.66 -6.66 19.34
N VAL A 310 8.54 -6.36 20.64
CA VAL A 310 9.31 -5.30 21.32
C VAL A 310 10.23 -5.98 22.33
N SER A 311 11.54 -5.98 22.10
CA SER A 311 12.49 -6.80 22.88
C SER A 311 13.82 -6.10 23.16
N ASN A 312 14.49 -6.47 24.26
CA ASN A 312 15.82 -5.95 24.63
C ASN A 312 15.92 -4.41 24.70
N ASN A 313 14.81 -3.74 24.97
CA ASN A 313 14.79 -2.29 25.11
C ASN A 313 14.90 -1.89 26.60
N THR A 314 15.67 -0.85 26.88
CA THR A 314 15.97 -0.38 28.24
C THR A 314 15.67 1.11 28.36
N ALA A 315 15.09 1.50 29.51
CA ALA A 315 14.82 2.88 29.87
C ALA A 315 15.19 3.07 31.35
N VAL A 316 15.75 4.23 31.71
CA VAL A 316 16.13 4.51 33.11
C VAL A 316 14.91 4.80 34.00
N ASN A 317 13.89 5.47 33.45
CA ASN A 317 12.72 5.90 34.22
C ASN A 317 11.59 4.86 34.13
N PHE A 318 10.80 4.89 33.05
CA PHE A 318 9.64 4.03 32.89
C PHE A 318 9.55 3.40 31.49
N GLY A 319 9.07 2.16 31.43
CA GLY A 319 8.75 1.47 30.17
C GLY A 319 9.98 1.17 29.32
N GLY A 320 10.78 0.16 29.70
CA GLY A 320 11.93 -0.27 28.90
C GLY A 320 11.54 -0.61 27.46
N GLY A 321 10.48 -1.41 27.29
CA GLY A 321 9.85 -1.67 25.99
C GLY A 321 9.04 -0.48 25.48
N ILE A 322 7.95 -0.16 26.18
CA ILE A 322 6.95 0.82 25.74
C ILE A 322 6.58 1.70 26.92
N PHE A 323 6.53 3.01 26.69
CA PHE A 323 5.87 3.98 27.55
C PHE A 323 4.89 4.79 26.69
N ALA A 324 3.59 4.63 26.93
CA ALA A 324 2.54 5.34 26.21
C ALA A 324 1.62 6.08 27.18
N ASN A 325 1.26 7.32 26.85
CA ASN A 325 0.22 8.08 27.57
C ASN A 325 -1.20 7.68 27.13
N GLY A 326 -1.33 7.06 25.95
CA GLY A 326 -2.58 6.50 25.43
C GLY A 326 -2.77 5.02 25.78
N THR A 327 -3.62 4.36 25.00
CA THR A 327 -3.88 2.93 25.09
C THR A 327 -2.84 2.12 24.30
N LEU A 328 -2.61 0.89 24.75
CA LEU A 328 -1.83 -0.15 24.08
C LEU A 328 -2.74 -1.33 23.73
#